data_AF-A0A944PBB1-F1
#
_entry.id   AF-A0A944PBB1-F1
#
_cell.length_a   1.000
_cell.length_b   1.000
_cell.length_c   1.000
_cell.angle_alpha   90.00
_cell.angle_beta   90.00
_cell.angle_gamma   90.00
#
_symmetry.space_group_name_H-M   'P 1'
#
loop_
_entity.id
_entity.type
_entity.pdbx_description
1 polymer ?
#
loop_
_entity_poly.entity_id
_entity_poly.type
_entity_poly.pdbx_seq_one_letter_code
_entity_poly.pdbx_strand_id
1 'polypeptide(L)'
;ALHATPQLSLPDQMDAIWLAQGVSSYGAGIDLPVEGVSGDAVAAGVRRLLDEPSFTAGARRLREDLHAMPSPADAVPRLVELTEHHRRGPVVAA
;
A
#
# COMPACT_ATOMS: atom_id res chain seq x y z
N ALA A 1 -2.83 0.96 6.49
CA ALA A 1 -2.01 -0.27 6.48
C ALA A 1 -1.18 -0.48 7.75
N LEU A 2 -0.37 0.49 8.22
CA LEU A 2 0.48 0.34 9.42
C LEU A 2 -0.28 0.03 10.74
N HIS A 3 -1.58 0.28 10.81
CA HIS A 3 -2.40 -0.01 12.00
C HIS A 3 -3.22 -1.29 11.88
N ALA A 4 -2.96 -2.12 10.86
CA ALA A 4 -3.73 -3.34 10.58
C ALA A 4 -5.26 -3.15 10.54
N THR A 5 -5.71 -1.99 10.05
CA THR A 5 -7.12 -1.68 9.84
C THR A 5 -7.57 -2.20 8.47
N PRO A 6 -8.63 -3.03 8.39
CA PRO A 6 -9.29 -3.36 7.13
C PRO A 6 -9.79 -2.11 6.40
N GLN A 7 -9.66 -2.06 5.07
CA GLN A 7 -9.98 -0.85 4.29
C GLN A 7 -11.07 -1.13 3.24
N LEU A 8 -12.04 -0.21 3.13
CA LEU A 8 -12.93 -0.13 1.97
C LEU A 8 -12.41 1.00 1.07
N SER A 9 -11.97 0.66 -0.13
CA SER A 9 -11.40 1.62 -1.08
C SER A 9 -12.38 1.91 -2.20
N LEU A 10 -12.53 3.20 -2.55
CA LEU A 10 -13.36 3.69 -3.65
C LEU A 10 -12.47 4.49 -4.61
N PRO A 11 -11.60 3.83 -5.41
CA PRO A 11 -10.57 4.53 -6.18
C PRO A 11 -11.14 5.15 -7.47
N ASP A 12 -11.04 6.47 -7.64
CA ASP A 12 -11.34 7.14 -8.93
C ASP A 12 -10.08 7.52 -9.74
N GLN A 13 -8.93 7.64 -9.06
CA GLN A 13 -7.67 8.05 -9.68
C GLN A 13 -6.78 6.85 -10.00
N MET A 14 -5.94 7.00 -11.02
CA MET A 14 -5.13 5.91 -11.57
C MET A 14 -4.26 5.22 -10.53
N ASP A 15 -3.58 5.98 -9.65
CA ASP A 15 -2.74 5.43 -8.59
C ASP A 15 -3.56 4.75 -7.48
N ALA A 16 -4.70 5.33 -7.13
CA ALA A 16 -5.62 4.78 -6.13
C ALA A 16 -6.13 3.38 -6.52
N ILE A 17 -6.32 3.09 -7.81
CA ILE A 17 -6.72 1.77 -8.31
C ILE A 17 -5.67 0.71 -7.93
N TRP A 18 -4.39 0.98 -8.21
CA TRP A 18 -3.31 0.05 -7.90
C TRP A 18 -3.12 -0.12 -6.39
N LEU A 19 -3.29 0.95 -5.61
CA LEU A 19 -3.22 0.90 -4.15
C LEU A 19 -4.37 0.05 -3.57
N ALA A 20 -5.59 0.22 -4.08
CA ALA A 20 -6.75 -0.57 -3.67
C ALA A 20 -6.57 -2.06 -3.99
N GLN A 21 -6.07 -2.39 -5.18
CA GLN A 21 -5.71 -3.76 -5.58
C GLN A 21 -4.60 -4.34 -4.71
N GLY A 22 -3.58 -3.55 -4.39
CA GLY A 22 -2.52 -3.93 -3.47
C GLY A 22 -3.09 -4.34 -2.11
N VAL A 23 -3.96 -3.53 -1.51
CA VAL A 23 -4.59 -3.84 -0.22
C VAL A 23 -5.51 -5.07 -0.30
N SER A 24 -6.35 -5.17 -1.34
CA SER A 24 -7.28 -6.29 -1.49
C SER A 24 -6.57 -7.61 -1.80
N SER A 25 -5.41 -7.59 -2.47
CA SER A 25 -4.58 -8.79 -2.73
C SER A 25 -4.07 -9.46 -1.45
N TYR A 26 -3.87 -8.70 -0.36
CA TYR A 26 -3.55 -9.24 0.97
C TYR A 26 -4.77 -9.82 1.69
N GLY A 27 -5.97 -9.69 1.11
CA GLY A 27 -7.23 -9.86 1.79
C GLY A 27 -7.43 -8.82 2.90
N ALA A 28 -6.80 -7.64 2.81
CA ALA A 28 -6.83 -6.61 3.84
C ALA A 28 -7.91 -5.55 3.60
N GLY A 29 -8.75 -5.74 2.59
CA GLY A 29 -9.77 -4.77 2.23
C GLY A 29 -10.63 -5.19 1.05
N ILE A 30 -11.59 -4.33 0.72
CA ILE A 30 -12.49 -4.47 -0.41
C ILE A 30 -12.22 -3.30 -1.36
N ASP A 31 -12.01 -3.61 -2.62
CA ASP A 31 -11.97 -2.65 -3.71
C ASP A 31 -13.39 -2.50 -4.28
N LEU A 32 -13.98 -1.31 -4.15
CA LEU A 32 -15.32 -0.97 -4.62
C LEU A 32 -15.21 0.01 -5.80
N PRO A 33 -15.38 -0.45 -7.05
CA PRO A 33 -15.29 0.39 -8.23
C PRO A 33 -16.31 1.52 -8.23
N VAL A 34 -15.90 2.70 -8.69
CA VAL A 34 -16.67 3.95 -8.63
C VAL A 34 -17.99 3.86 -9.40
N GLU A 35 -18.02 3.12 -10.51
CA GLU A 35 -19.22 2.91 -11.33
C GLU A 35 -20.33 2.15 -10.57
N GLY A 36 -19.99 1.44 -9.48
CA GLY A 36 -20.90 0.66 -8.65
C GLY A 36 -21.15 1.23 -7.25
N VAL A 37 -20.65 2.44 -6.95
CA VAL A 37 -20.76 3.03 -5.61
C VAL A 37 -22.18 3.53 -5.35
N SER A 38 -22.76 3.04 -4.26
CA SER A 38 -23.98 3.57 -3.65
C SER A 38 -23.85 3.52 -2.12
N GLY A 39 -24.74 4.22 -1.41
CA GLY A 39 -24.78 4.14 0.05
C GLY A 39 -24.97 2.71 0.56
N ASP A 40 -25.82 1.93 -0.11
CA ASP A 40 -26.07 0.53 0.23
C ASP A 40 -24.83 -0.35 -0.02
N ALA A 41 -24.12 -0.12 -1.13
CA ALA A 41 -22.89 -0.84 -1.45
C ALA A 41 -21.79 -0.56 -0.41
N VAL A 42 -21.65 0.71 0.01
CA VAL A 42 -20.70 1.09 1.06
C VAL A 42 -21.08 0.44 2.40
N ALA A 43 -22.35 0.51 2.80
CA ALA A 43 -22.82 -0.11 4.04
C ALA A 43 -22.62 -1.64 4.02
N ALA A 44 -22.87 -2.30 2.89
CA ALA A 44 -22.60 -3.72 2.71
C ALA A 44 -21.11 -4.04 2.83
N GLY A 45 -20.24 -3.28 2.16
CA GLY A 45 -18.79 -3.44 2.24
C GLY A 45 -18.27 -3.28 3.67
N VAL A 46 -18.70 -2.24 4.38
CA VAL A 46 -18.29 -2.00 5.78
C VAL A 46 -18.74 -3.14 6.70
N ARG A 47 -19.99 -3.63 6.58
CA ARG A 47 -20.44 -4.79 7.39
C ARG A 47 -19.55 -6.00 7.19
N ARG A 48 -19.22 -6.33 5.93
CA ARG A 48 -18.29 -7.43 5.63
C ARG A 48 -16.93 -7.25 6.29
N LEU A 49 -16.35 -6.04 6.22
CA LEU A 49 -15.06 -5.75 6.86
C LEU A 49 -15.09 -5.91 8.39
N LEU A 50 -16.25 -5.66 9.03
CA LEU A 50 -16.44 -5.80 10.47
C LEU A 50 -16.74 -7.24 10.89
N ASP A 51 -17.53 -7.97 10.10
CA ASP A 51 -18.06 -9.29 10.45
C ASP A 51 -17.18 -10.45 9.97
N GLU A 52 -16.41 -10.28 8.88
CA GLU A 52 -15.52 -11.31 8.34
C GLU A 52 -14.10 -11.15 8.91
N PRO A 53 -13.65 -12.02 9.85
CA PRO A 53 -12.36 -11.87 10.53
C PRO A 53 -11.14 -12.03 9.61
N SER A 54 -11.34 -12.62 8.42
CA SER A 54 -10.31 -12.78 7.38
C SER A 54 -9.70 -11.44 6.97
N PHE A 55 -10.49 -10.35 6.96
CA PHE A 55 -9.97 -9.03 6.62
C PHE A 55 -8.98 -8.49 7.64
N THR A 56 -9.25 -8.73 8.93
CA THR A 56 -8.31 -8.37 9.99
C THR A 56 -7.03 -9.21 9.89
N ALA A 57 -7.13 -10.50 9.55
CA ALA A 57 -5.96 -11.33 9.32
C ALA A 57 -5.12 -10.82 8.13
N GLY A 58 -5.77 -10.47 7.01
CA GLY A 58 -5.11 -9.85 5.86
C GLY A 58 -4.41 -8.53 6.21
N ALA A 59 -5.09 -7.65 6.94
CA ALA A 59 -4.54 -6.37 7.37
C ALA A 59 -3.35 -6.52 8.33
N ARG A 60 -3.33 -7.56 9.17
CA ARG A 60 -2.17 -7.89 10.01
C ARG A 60 -0.97 -8.34 9.19
N ARG A 61 -1.16 -9.22 8.19
CA ARG A 61 -0.09 -9.64 7.27
C ARG A 61 0.49 -8.44 6.52
N LEU A 62 -0.37 -7.58 5.96
CA LEU A 62 0.07 -6.36 5.29
C LEU A 62 0.89 -5.45 6.22
N ARG A 63 0.47 -5.30 7.49
CA ARG A 63 1.22 -4.52 8.48
C ARG A 63 2.60 -5.14 8.76
N GLU A 64 2.67 -6.46 8.89
CA GLU A 64 3.92 -7.19 9.13
C GLU A 64 4.92 -6.98 8.00
N ASP A 65 4.48 -7.12 6.74
CA ASP A 65 5.33 -6.91 5.59
C ASP A 65 5.81 -5.46 5.47
N LEU A 66 4.94 -4.48 5.75
CA LEU A 66 5.33 -3.07 5.78
C LEU A 66 6.34 -2.74 6.89
N HIS A 67 6.23 -3.38 8.05
CA HIS A 67 7.22 -3.21 9.13
C HIS A 67 8.54 -3.93 8.86
N ALA A 68 8.54 -4.95 8.00
CA ALA A 68 9.76 -5.63 7.56
C ALA A 68 10.54 -4.82 6.51
N MET A 69 9.92 -3.81 5.88
CA MET A 69 10.61 -2.90 4.97
C MET A 69 11.62 -2.03 5.74
N PRO A 70 12.73 -1.61 5.09
CA PRO A 70 13.66 -0.66 5.69
C PRO A 70 12.93 0.60 6.16
N SER A 71 13.28 1.09 7.35
CA SER A 71 12.79 2.41 7.77
C SER A 71 13.37 3.51 6.87
N PRO A 72 12.78 4.71 6.85
CA PRO A 72 13.37 5.84 6.14
C PRO A 72 14.82 6.11 6.56
N ALA A 73 15.17 5.90 7.83
CA ALA A 73 16.54 6.07 8.32
C ALA A 73 17.49 4.98 7.76
N ASP A 74 17.02 3.74 7.66
CA ASP A 74 17.81 2.61 7.12
C ASP A 74 18.10 2.78 5.62
N ALA A 75 17.27 3.54 4.89
CA ALA A 75 17.48 3.85 3.49
C ALA A 75 18.62 4.88 3.27
N VAL A 76 18.90 5.74 4.24
CA VAL A 76 19.86 6.85 4.09
C VAL A 76 21.27 6.39 3.72
N PRO A 77 21.89 5.40 4.40
CA PRO A 77 23.24 4.94 4.05
C PRO A 77 23.35 4.51 2.58
N ARG A 78 22.31 3.85 2.04
CA ARG A 78 22.29 3.42 0.64
C ARG A 78 22.20 4.60 -0.33
N LEU A 79 21.43 5.63 0.01
CA LEU A 79 21.34 6.86 -0.79
C LEU A 79 22.67 7.63 -0.80
N VAL A 80 23.36 7.68 0.34
CA VAL A 80 24.71 8.27 0.44
C VAL A 80 25.71 7.51 -0.44
N GLU A 81 25.74 6.18 -0.34
CA GLU A 81 26.62 5.32 -1.14
C GLU A 81 26.41 5.55 -2.64
N LEU A 82 25.15 5.55 -3.10
CA LEU A 82 24.80 5.81 -4.51
C LEU A 82 25.26 7.20 -4.95
N THR A 83 25.09 8.21 -4.10
CA THR A 83 25.52 9.58 -4.39
C THR A 83 27.04 9.67 -4.54
N GLU A 84 27.80 9.05 -3.63
CA GLU A 84 29.28 9.02 -3.70
C GLU A 84 29.76 8.26 -4.94
N HIS A 85 29.12 7.12 -5.27
CA HIS A 85 29.43 6.33 -6.45
C HIS A 85 29.30 7.15 -7.75
N HIS A 86 28.26 7.99 -7.86
CA HIS A 86 27.98 8.78 -9.06
C HIS A 86 28.57 10.20 -9.04
N ARG A 87 29.19 10.65 -7.94
CA ARG A 87 29.79 12.00 -7.83
C ARG A 87 30.94 12.23 -8.82
N ARG A 88 31.64 11.17 -9.24
CA ARG A 88 32.58 11.23 -10.36
C ARG A 88 31.81 10.85 -11.63
N GLY A 89 31.29 11.86 -12.35
CA GLY A 89 30.77 11.63 -13.71
C GLY A 89 31.83 10.99 -14.60
N PRO A 90 31.45 10.38 -15.75
CA PRO A 90 32.43 9.87 -16.69
C PRO A 90 33.41 11.01 -17.02
N VAL A 91 34.70 10.75 -16.90
CA VAL A 91 35.70 11.66 -17.47
C VAL A 91 35.35 11.75 -18.94
N VAL A 92 34.84 12.90 -19.38
CA VAL A 92 34.76 13.22 -20.80
C VAL A 92 36.21 13.30 -21.26
N ALA A 93 36.70 12.21 -21.84
CA ALA A 93 37.97 12.22 -22.55
C ALA A 93 37.83 13.19 -23.72
N ALA A 94 38.78 14.13 -23.79
CA ALA A 94 38.84 15.22 -24.76
C ALA A 94 38.84 14.74 -26.22
#